data_AF-A0A6A5BI73-F1
#
_entry.id   AF-A0A6A5BI73-F1
#
_cell.length_a   1.000
_cell.length_b   1.000
_cell.length_c   1.000
_cell.angle_alpha   90.00
_cell.angle_beta   90.00
_cell.angle_gamma   90.00
#
_symmetry.space_group_name_H-M   'P 1'
#
loop_
_entity.id
_entity.type
_entity.pdbx_description
1 polymer ?
#
loop_
_entity_poly.entity_id
_entity_poly.type
_entity_poly.pdbx_seq_one_letter_code
_entity_poly.pdbx_strand_id
1 'polypeptide(L)'
;MISNSVMKVLVNGFLSSPFDANVGVPQGDPSSPAWFNLYINSSTNIQEKLKGVQIFNITILLLLYADDILLIANTKIEMNSSLKSLGRELKKIGLALAPKKCKLLAITAKAKLSKALVTIGQDIIATSSSIEYLGGICTFKNDFSWSSDNPINKISNQLASAKTSNLYLNSITTTLMSKIISLPRYACSFNGINKNSLDKADIMVANFVRKAIGLDYTLSKSVIFNCKQIGGLGITRPSTLFSIEPICTAVRLFNSSSTITKNIALAAWNDLTFNEPFWNHVKNIAAQNNWSLQYIDERHSFVNEYETPVDPRTELLNNDRSTMSISGLGILDHNRTWHPCTISFWSNYSLKPFQQRLLFTHLHKAEILRNFGKDYPNCHICNTKANWEHVFTSCTMCGLEIKSLYTKWDNSSLKFNAPLIRLPSNHSLSCIPMDWNGSIKDKPLQQLDLSPPALTTT
;
A
#
# COMPACT_ATOMS: atom_id res chain seq x y z
N MET A 1 1.89 -34.36 -21.04
CA MET A 1 1.34 -33.78 -22.27
C MET A 1 -0.16 -33.97 -22.22
N ILE A 2 -0.92 -32.91 -22.49
CA ILE A 2 -2.36 -33.04 -22.70
C ILE A 2 -2.54 -33.60 -24.11
N SER A 3 -3.09 -34.80 -24.22
CA SER A 3 -3.45 -35.43 -25.49
C SER A 3 -4.96 -35.40 -25.66
N ASN A 4 -5.42 -35.34 -26.92
CA ASN A 4 -6.85 -35.37 -27.28
C ASN A 4 -7.69 -34.24 -26.67
N SER A 5 -7.09 -33.10 -26.35
CA SER A 5 -7.82 -31.93 -25.88
C SER A 5 -8.33 -31.13 -27.07
N VAL A 6 -9.63 -30.86 -27.07
CA VAL A 6 -10.31 -30.03 -28.06
C VAL A 6 -10.72 -28.74 -27.37
N MET A 7 -10.26 -27.60 -27.89
CA MET A 7 -10.60 -26.27 -27.39
C MET A 7 -11.60 -25.56 -28.29
N LYS A 8 -12.37 -24.65 -27.70
CA LYS A 8 -13.23 -23.69 -28.38
C LYS A 8 -13.02 -22.32 -27.75
N VAL A 9 -13.08 -21.26 -28.54
CA VAL A 9 -12.93 -19.87 -28.06
C VAL A 9 -14.29 -19.19 -28.10
N LEU A 10 -14.70 -18.58 -26.99
CA LEU A 10 -15.91 -17.76 -26.91
C LEU A 10 -15.52 -16.27 -27.02
N VAL A 11 -15.98 -15.60 -28.07
CA VAL A 11 -15.79 -14.14 -28.27
C VAL A 11 -17.15 -13.48 -28.45
N ASN A 12 -17.50 -12.55 -27.57
CA ASN A 12 -18.77 -11.79 -27.64
C ASN A 12 -20.03 -12.68 -27.76
N GLY A 13 -20.03 -13.85 -27.10
CA GLY A 13 -21.14 -14.80 -27.15
C GLY A 13 -21.11 -15.78 -28.33
N PHE A 14 -20.16 -15.64 -29.26
CA PHE A 14 -19.97 -16.55 -30.39
C PHE A 14 -18.85 -17.54 -30.12
N LEU A 15 -19.17 -18.82 -30.26
CA LEU A 15 -18.23 -19.92 -30.04
C LEU A 15 -17.55 -20.29 -31.37
N SER A 16 -16.23 -20.42 -31.36
CA SER A 16 -15.48 -20.91 -32.52
C SER A 16 -15.82 -22.38 -32.82
N SER A 17 -15.48 -22.82 -34.03
CA SER A 17 -15.33 -24.25 -34.29
C SER A 17 -14.31 -24.87 -33.33
N PRO A 18 -14.47 -26.15 -32.95
CA PRO A 18 -13.46 -26.87 -32.19
C PRO A 18 -12.14 -26.95 -32.94
N PHE A 19 -11.03 -26.86 -32.22
CA PHE A 19 -9.68 -27.12 -32.72
C PHE A 19 -8.86 -27.90 -31.69
N ASP A 20 -7.91 -28.69 -32.17
CA ASP A 20 -7.06 -29.50 -31.29
C ASP A 20 -6.02 -28.65 -30.55
N ALA A 21 -5.88 -28.91 -29.26
CA ALA A 21 -4.91 -28.26 -28.38
C ALA A 21 -3.91 -29.30 -27.83
N ASN A 22 -3.07 -29.82 -28.73
CA ASN A 22 -2.12 -30.89 -28.44
C ASN A 22 -0.77 -30.40 -27.88
N VAL A 23 -0.54 -29.08 -27.81
CA VAL A 23 0.71 -28.48 -27.33
C VAL A 23 0.39 -27.35 -26.34
N GLY A 24 1.07 -27.39 -25.18
CA GLY A 24 0.95 -26.38 -24.14
C GLY A 24 0.34 -26.91 -22.85
N VAL A 25 0.20 -26.00 -21.87
CA VAL A 25 -0.49 -26.23 -20.60
C VAL A 25 -1.73 -25.34 -20.55
N PRO A 26 -2.86 -25.75 -19.93
CA PRO A 26 -4.08 -24.97 -19.93
C PRO A 26 -3.89 -23.68 -19.12
N GLN A 27 -4.18 -22.53 -19.73
CA GLN A 27 -4.16 -21.27 -19.01
C GLN A 27 -5.32 -21.21 -18.01
N GLY A 28 -5.02 -20.86 -16.76
CA GLY A 28 -6.00 -20.83 -15.67
C GLY A 28 -6.07 -22.12 -14.85
N ASP A 29 -5.41 -23.20 -15.27
CA ASP A 29 -5.27 -24.41 -14.45
C ASP A 29 -4.22 -24.18 -13.34
N PRO A 30 -4.54 -24.49 -12.06
CA PRO A 30 -3.62 -24.27 -10.94
C PRO A 30 -2.28 -25.02 -11.03
N SER A 31 -2.23 -26.15 -11.76
CA SER A 31 -1.02 -26.97 -11.90
C SER A 31 -0.11 -26.52 -13.05
N SER A 32 -0.66 -25.82 -14.05
CA SER A 32 0.07 -25.36 -15.23
C SER A 32 1.38 -24.60 -14.93
N PRO A 33 1.44 -23.65 -13.96
CA PRO A 33 2.68 -22.96 -13.64
C PRO A 33 3.78 -23.90 -13.14
N ALA A 34 3.43 -24.90 -12.32
CA ALA A 34 4.37 -25.88 -11.81
C ALA A 34 4.91 -26.78 -12.95
N TRP A 35 4.02 -27.23 -13.84
CA TRP A 35 4.43 -28.00 -15.02
C TRP A 35 5.37 -27.22 -15.92
N PHE A 36 5.09 -25.92 -16.15
CA PHE A 36 5.95 -25.07 -16.94
C PHE A 36 7.35 -24.91 -16.31
N ASN A 37 7.42 -24.70 -15.00
CA ASN A 37 8.69 -24.62 -14.27
C ASN A 37 9.50 -25.92 -14.37
N LEU A 38 8.86 -27.08 -14.22
CA LEU A 38 9.51 -28.40 -14.40
C LEU A 38 10.02 -28.56 -15.84
N TYR A 39 9.23 -28.11 -16.82
CA TYR A 39 9.58 -28.23 -18.22
C TYR A 39 10.79 -27.39 -18.60
N ILE A 40 10.86 -26.11 -18.19
CA ILE A 40 12.05 -25.28 -18.41
C ILE A 40 13.27 -25.86 -17.67
N ASN A 41 13.10 -26.34 -16.43
CA ASN A 41 14.19 -26.93 -15.65
C ASN A 41 14.74 -28.23 -16.25
N SER A 42 13.97 -28.92 -17.11
CA SER A 42 14.47 -30.10 -17.84
C SER A 42 15.59 -29.78 -18.84
N SER A 43 15.79 -28.50 -19.18
CA SER A 43 16.93 -28.03 -19.99
C SER A 43 18.23 -27.97 -19.17
N THR A 44 18.64 -29.10 -18.58
CA THR A 44 19.75 -29.22 -17.61
C THR A 44 21.08 -28.68 -18.13
N ASN A 45 21.32 -28.70 -19.44
CA ASN A 45 22.60 -28.35 -20.03
C ASN A 45 22.77 -26.85 -20.33
N ILE A 46 21.77 -26.02 -20.03
CA ILE A 46 21.85 -24.60 -20.37
C ILE A 46 22.91 -23.87 -19.54
N GLN A 47 23.03 -24.23 -18.26
CA GLN A 47 23.94 -23.56 -17.33
C GLN A 47 25.40 -23.73 -17.76
N GLU A 48 25.78 -24.95 -18.17
CA GLU A 48 27.13 -25.28 -18.63
C GLU A 48 27.53 -24.58 -19.94
N LYS A 49 26.54 -24.09 -20.71
CA LYS A 49 26.75 -23.47 -22.02
C LYS A 49 26.77 -21.94 -21.98
N LEU A 50 26.50 -21.37 -20.81
CA LEU A 50 26.45 -19.94 -20.60
C LEU A 50 27.66 -19.50 -19.77
N LYS A 51 28.34 -18.46 -20.25
CA LYS A 51 29.46 -17.86 -19.51
C LYS A 51 28.97 -17.03 -18.33
N GLY A 52 27.82 -16.35 -18.50
CA GLY A 52 27.27 -15.42 -17.53
C GLY A 52 28.11 -14.16 -17.31
N VAL A 53 27.72 -13.39 -16.30
CA VAL A 53 28.40 -12.18 -15.84
C VAL A 53 28.63 -12.29 -14.34
N GLN A 54 29.84 -11.95 -13.91
CA GLN A 54 30.20 -11.91 -12.49
C GLN A 54 29.69 -10.61 -11.85
N ILE A 55 28.90 -10.74 -10.80
CA ILE A 55 28.43 -9.66 -9.94
C ILE A 55 28.91 -9.99 -8.52
N PHE A 56 29.77 -9.16 -7.95
CA PHE A 56 30.55 -9.49 -6.75
C PHE A 56 31.26 -10.85 -6.93
N ASN A 57 31.00 -11.81 -6.04
CA ASN A 57 31.59 -13.14 -6.09
C ASN A 57 30.64 -14.20 -6.69
N ILE A 58 29.58 -13.77 -7.40
CA ILE A 58 28.55 -14.66 -7.94
C ILE A 58 28.46 -14.48 -9.45
N THR A 59 28.45 -15.59 -10.19
CA THR A 59 28.22 -15.57 -11.63
C THR A 59 26.73 -15.72 -11.92
N ILE A 60 26.13 -14.71 -12.54
CA ILE A 60 24.76 -14.72 -13.02
C ILE A 60 24.73 -15.18 -14.47
N LEU A 61 24.12 -16.33 -14.72
CA LEU A 61 24.01 -16.92 -16.06
C LEU A 61 22.84 -16.31 -16.84
N LEU A 62 21.68 -16.22 -16.20
CA LEU A 62 20.42 -15.72 -16.75
C LEU A 62 19.42 -15.51 -15.58
N LEU A 63 18.39 -14.69 -15.79
CA LEU A 63 17.24 -14.55 -14.87
C LEU A 63 15.97 -15.02 -15.57
N LEU A 64 15.16 -15.82 -14.89
CA LEU A 64 13.89 -16.35 -15.39
C LEU A 64 12.75 -15.84 -14.53
N TYR A 65 11.64 -15.51 -15.18
CA TYR A 65 10.35 -15.37 -14.55
C TYR A 65 9.29 -15.90 -15.50
N ALA A 66 8.81 -17.13 -15.25
CA ALA A 66 8.03 -17.86 -16.25
C ALA A 66 8.74 -17.85 -17.62
N ASP A 67 8.09 -17.33 -18.66
CA ASP A 67 8.61 -17.23 -20.03
C ASP A 67 9.49 -16.00 -20.28
N ASP A 68 9.51 -15.02 -19.37
CA ASP A 68 10.42 -13.87 -19.45
C ASP A 68 11.84 -14.29 -19.07
N ILE A 69 12.78 -14.09 -20.01
CA ILE A 69 14.19 -14.41 -19.85
C ILE A 69 15.02 -13.14 -19.98
N LEU A 70 15.78 -12.79 -18.93
CA LEU A 70 16.83 -11.78 -18.99
C LEU A 70 18.19 -12.46 -19.13
N LEU A 71 18.90 -12.15 -20.21
CA LEU A 71 20.24 -12.64 -20.50
C LEU A 71 21.23 -11.46 -20.46
N ILE A 72 22.37 -11.65 -19.80
CA ILE A 72 23.39 -10.61 -19.63
C ILE A 72 24.73 -11.19 -20.12
N ALA A 73 25.52 -10.38 -20.82
CA ALA A 73 26.85 -10.75 -21.30
C ALA A 73 27.76 -9.51 -21.36
N ASN A 74 29.07 -9.70 -21.23
CA ASN A 74 30.03 -8.58 -21.26
C ASN A 74 30.31 -8.09 -22.69
N THR A 75 30.12 -8.96 -23.69
CA THR A 75 30.40 -8.62 -25.09
C THR A 75 29.30 -9.08 -26.04
N LYS A 76 29.23 -8.45 -27.22
CA LYS A 76 28.36 -8.89 -28.32
C LYS A 76 28.61 -10.35 -28.73
N ILE A 77 29.86 -10.77 -28.74
CA ILE A 77 30.26 -12.14 -29.15
C ILE A 77 29.69 -13.15 -28.16
N GLU A 78 29.86 -12.88 -26.86
CA GLU A 78 29.28 -13.70 -25.79
C GLU A 78 27.76 -13.71 -25.85
N MET A 79 27.10 -12.57 -26.06
CA MET A 79 25.64 -12.49 -26.19
C MET A 79 25.12 -13.37 -27.35
N ASN A 80 25.71 -13.27 -28.54
CA ASN A 80 25.32 -14.09 -29.69
C ASN A 80 25.56 -15.59 -29.43
N SER A 81 26.68 -15.95 -28.80
CA SER A 81 26.96 -17.34 -28.42
C SER A 81 25.92 -17.88 -27.43
N SER A 82 25.61 -17.10 -26.39
CA SER A 82 24.63 -17.43 -25.37
C SER A 82 23.22 -17.59 -25.95
N LEU A 83 22.77 -16.68 -26.82
CA LEU A 83 21.47 -16.79 -27.50
C LEU A 83 21.39 -18.02 -28.41
N LYS A 84 22.47 -18.32 -29.15
CA LYS A 84 22.54 -19.53 -29.99
C LYS A 84 22.48 -20.81 -29.16
N SER A 85 23.11 -20.84 -27.98
CA SER A 85 23.05 -21.97 -27.07
C SER A 85 21.67 -22.10 -26.40
N LEU A 86 21.12 -21.02 -25.85
CA LEU A 86 19.78 -20.96 -25.27
C LEU A 86 18.73 -21.42 -26.28
N GLY A 87 18.73 -20.86 -27.50
CA GLY A 87 17.77 -21.25 -28.53
C GLY A 87 17.86 -22.73 -28.94
N ARG A 88 19.07 -23.30 -28.96
CA ARG A 88 19.27 -24.74 -29.23
C ARG A 88 18.71 -25.62 -28.11
N GLU A 89 18.94 -25.26 -26.85
CA GLU A 89 18.42 -26.05 -25.72
C GLU A 89 16.90 -25.93 -25.59
N LEU A 90 16.34 -24.72 -25.72
CA LEU A 90 14.89 -24.53 -25.73
C LEU A 90 14.21 -25.35 -26.83
N LYS A 91 14.82 -25.44 -28.02
CA LYS A 91 14.26 -26.21 -29.14
C LYS A 91 14.16 -27.72 -28.83
N LYS A 92 15.05 -28.27 -27.99
CA LYS A 92 14.98 -29.68 -27.58
C LYS A 92 13.73 -29.98 -26.75
N ILE A 93 13.28 -28.99 -25.99
CA ILE A 93 12.05 -29.02 -25.22
C ILE A 93 10.92 -28.30 -25.96
N GLY A 94 10.92 -28.28 -27.29
CA GLY A 94 9.79 -27.74 -28.07
C GLY A 94 9.48 -26.25 -27.86
N LEU A 95 10.37 -25.48 -27.22
CA LEU A 95 10.24 -24.03 -27.04
C LEU A 95 11.11 -23.28 -28.06
N ALA A 96 10.72 -22.06 -28.38
CA ALA A 96 11.47 -21.17 -29.26
C ALA A 96 11.46 -19.75 -28.72
N LEU A 97 12.58 -19.06 -28.89
CA LEU A 97 12.65 -17.61 -28.67
C LEU A 97 11.80 -16.90 -29.72
N ALA A 98 11.13 -15.82 -29.34
CA ALA A 98 10.32 -14.99 -30.25
C ALA A 98 11.07 -13.67 -30.56
N PRO A 99 11.88 -13.59 -31.64
CA PRO A 99 12.82 -12.48 -31.84
C PRO A 99 12.14 -11.10 -31.89
N LYS A 100 10.91 -11.04 -32.43
CA LYS A 100 10.10 -9.82 -32.50
C LYS A 100 9.69 -9.25 -31.14
N LYS A 101 9.66 -10.08 -30.09
CA LYS A 101 9.36 -9.66 -28.71
C LYS A 101 10.63 -9.35 -27.92
N CYS A 102 11.80 -9.81 -28.37
CA CYS A 102 13.07 -9.56 -27.72
C CYS A 102 13.54 -8.10 -27.95
N LYS A 103 14.18 -7.52 -26.94
CA LYS A 103 14.83 -6.20 -27.01
C LYS A 103 16.27 -6.31 -26.55
N LEU A 104 17.16 -5.55 -27.18
CA LEU A 104 18.57 -5.47 -26.81
C LEU A 104 18.88 -4.08 -26.24
N LEU A 105 19.36 -4.02 -25.01
CA LEU A 105 20.03 -2.85 -24.44
C LEU A 105 21.52 -3.15 -24.40
N ALA A 106 22.28 -2.47 -25.25
CA ALA A 106 23.72 -2.66 -25.33
C ALA A 106 24.42 -1.33 -25.00
N ILE A 107 25.41 -1.38 -24.11
CA ILE A 107 26.22 -0.24 -23.71
C ILE A 107 27.70 -0.53 -23.97
N THR A 108 28.45 0.52 -24.29
CA THR A 108 29.91 0.46 -24.47
C THR A 108 30.61 0.72 -23.14
N ALA A 109 31.89 0.35 -23.03
CA ALA A 109 32.72 0.65 -21.85
C ALA A 109 32.85 2.15 -21.54
N LYS A 110 32.55 3.03 -22.51
CA LYS A 110 32.52 4.49 -22.33
C LYS A 110 31.13 5.00 -21.90
N ALA A 111 30.26 4.13 -21.38
CA ALA A 111 28.89 4.45 -20.97
C ALA A 111 28.06 5.14 -22.07
N LYS A 112 28.11 4.59 -23.29
CA LYS A 112 27.28 5.05 -24.42
C LYS A 112 26.47 3.90 -24.99
N LEU A 113 25.25 4.20 -25.47
CA LEU A 113 24.44 3.24 -26.22
C LEU A 113 25.24 2.70 -27.41
N SER A 114 25.27 1.38 -27.50
CA SER A 114 25.99 0.64 -28.53
C SER A 114 25.08 0.37 -29.73
N LYS A 115 25.64 0.46 -30.93
CA LYS A 115 24.98 0.05 -32.19
C LYS A 115 25.20 -1.45 -32.49
N ALA A 116 25.51 -2.24 -31.47
CA ALA A 116 25.74 -3.67 -31.63
C ALA A 116 24.50 -4.37 -32.19
N LEU A 117 24.70 -5.12 -33.27
CA LEU A 117 23.67 -5.99 -33.86
C LEU A 117 23.81 -7.40 -33.30
N VAL A 118 22.75 -7.91 -32.67
CA VAL A 118 22.65 -9.25 -32.09
C VAL A 118 21.52 -9.99 -32.80
N THR A 119 21.68 -11.28 -33.05
CA THR A 119 20.71 -12.07 -33.84
C THR A 119 20.21 -13.29 -33.09
N ILE A 120 18.97 -13.68 -33.41
CA ILE A 120 18.40 -14.97 -33.05
C ILE A 120 18.01 -15.65 -34.36
N GLY A 121 18.75 -16.68 -34.75
CA GLY A 121 18.62 -17.25 -36.10
C GLY A 121 19.02 -16.21 -37.16
N GLN A 122 18.08 -15.88 -38.05
CA GLN A 122 18.26 -14.88 -39.10
C GLN A 122 17.71 -13.50 -38.69
N ASP A 123 16.95 -13.41 -37.59
CA ASP A 123 16.31 -12.18 -37.15
C ASP A 123 17.28 -11.32 -36.33
N ILE A 124 17.27 -10.02 -36.58
CA ILE A 124 18.01 -9.02 -35.79
C ILE A 124 17.12 -8.56 -34.64
N ILE A 125 17.65 -8.61 -33.41
CA ILE A 125 16.96 -8.08 -32.23
C ILE A 125 16.98 -6.55 -32.28
N ALA A 126 15.83 -5.92 -32.04
CA ALA A 126 15.74 -4.47 -31.97
C ALA A 126 16.56 -3.90 -30.81
N THR A 127 17.50 -3.00 -31.11
CA THR A 127 18.23 -2.22 -30.10
C THR A 127 17.32 -1.15 -29.51
N SER A 128 17.35 -0.99 -28.19
CA SER A 128 16.57 -0.02 -27.43
C SER A 128 17.45 0.69 -26.40
N SER A 129 17.06 1.88 -25.96
CA SER A 129 17.64 2.56 -24.80
C SER A 129 16.99 2.13 -23.48
N SER A 130 15.95 1.28 -23.54
CA SER A 130 15.29 0.72 -22.37
C SER A 130 14.85 -0.74 -22.54
N ILE A 131 14.83 -1.46 -21.42
CA ILE A 131 14.28 -2.81 -21.28
C ILE A 131 13.21 -2.79 -20.19
N GLU A 132 12.09 -3.45 -20.49
CA GLU A 132 11.05 -3.72 -19.52
C GLU A 132 11.24 -5.14 -18.98
N TYR A 133 11.14 -5.29 -17.66
CA TYR A 133 11.24 -6.56 -16.95
C TYR A 133 10.38 -6.50 -15.69
N LEU A 134 9.37 -7.38 -15.60
CA LEU A 134 8.47 -7.50 -14.45
C LEU A 134 7.79 -6.17 -14.05
N GLY A 135 7.40 -5.35 -15.02
CA GLY A 135 6.77 -4.04 -14.79
C GLY A 135 7.73 -2.92 -14.34
N GLY A 136 9.02 -3.21 -14.22
CA GLY A 136 10.10 -2.23 -14.12
C GLY A 136 10.71 -1.94 -15.49
N ILE A 137 10.98 -0.67 -15.79
CA ILE A 137 11.59 -0.22 -17.02
C ILE A 137 12.98 0.34 -16.67
N CYS A 138 14.01 -0.42 -17.04
CA CYS A 138 15.39 0.01 -16.95
C CYS A 138 15.74 0.83 -18.20
N THR A 139 16.12 2.09 -18.02
CA THR A 139 16.49 3.00 -19.11
C THR A 139 17.94 3.44 -18.94
N PHE A 140 18.69 3.42 -20.04
CA PHE A 140 20.03 3.97 -20.12
C PHE A 140 20.03 5.26 -20.93
N LYS A 141 20.54 6.35 -20.33
CA LYS A 141 20.84 7.61 -21.05
C LYS A 141 22.32 7.94 -20.92
N ASN A 142 22.69 8.45 -19.74
CA ASN A 142 24.08 8.63 -19.29
C ASN A 142 24.43 7.63 -18.19
N ASP A 143 23.41 7.16 -17.48
CA ASP A 143 23.48 6.15 -16.42
C ASP A 143 22.18 5.32 -16.47
N PHE A 144 22.16 4.22 -15.73
CA PHE A 144 20.97 3.39 -15.54
C PHE A 144 19.99 4.04 -14.57
N SER A 145 18.72 3.99 -14.93
CA SER A 145 17.62 4.40 -14.07
C SER A 145 16.47 3.43 -14.20
N TRP A 146 15.81 3.18 -13.08
CA TRP A 146 14.61 2.36 -13.04
C TRP A 146 13.38 3.26 -12.95
N SER A 147 12.35 2.86 -13.67
CA SER A 147 11.02 3.47 -13.59
C SER A 147 9.96 2.38 -13.59
N SER A 148 8.76 2.71 -13.13
CA SER A 148 7.61 1.82 -13.17
C SER A 148 6.60 2.32 -14.20
N ASP A 149 5.74 1.43 -14.70
CA ASP A 149 4.68 1.81 -15.63
C ASP A 149 3.59 2.66 -14.95
N ASN A 150 3.82 3.98 -14.98
CA ASN A 150 2.89 5.07 -14.70
C ASN A 150 1.93 4.83 -13.51
N PRO A 151 2.43 4.51 -12.30
CA PRO A 151 1.58 4.28 -11.13
C PRO A 151 0.71 5.49 -10.78
N ILE A 152 1.18 6.72 -11.03
CA ILE A 152 0.41 7.96 -10.78
C ILE A 152 -0.81 8.06 -11.71
N ASN A 153 -0.67 7.69 -12.98
CA ASN A 153 -1.81 7.69 -13.91
C ASN A 153 -2.83 6.61 -13.51
N LYS A 154 -2.35 5.44 -13.08
CA LYS A 154 -3.22 4.37 -12.55
C LYS A 154 -3.98 4.83 -11.31
N ILE A 155 -3.32 5.50 -10.37
CA ILE A 155 -3.96 6.13 -9.21
C ILE A 155 -5.03 7.12 -9.67
N SER A 156 -4.67 8.06 -10.55
CA SER A 156 -5.60 9.08 -11.06
C SER A 156 -6.87 8.46 -11.68
N ASN A 157 -6.70 7.47 -12.56
CA ASN A 157 -7.81 6.80 -13.25
C ASN A 157 -8.71 6.01 -12.28
N GLN A 158 -8.12 5.30 -11.30
CA GLN A 158 -8.90 4.57 -10.30
C GLN A 158 -9.65 5.52 -9.36
N LEU A 159 -9.03 6.62 -8.94
CA LEU A 159 -9.70 7.63 -8.11
C LEU A 159 -10.84 8.33 -8.87
N ALA A 160 -10.67 8.59 -10.16
CA ALA A 160 -11.70 9.22 -11.01
C ALA A 160 -12.93 8.32 -11.21
N SER A 161 -12.72 7.01 -11.32
CA SER A 161 -13.80 6.02 -11.53
C SER A 161 -14.44 5.51 -10.24
N ALA A 162 -13.83 5.76 -9.07
CA ALA A 162 -14.31 5.25 -7.80
C ALA A 162 -15.60 5.94 -7.34
N LYS A 163 -16.65 5.14 -7.09
CA LYS A 163 -17.93 5.58 -6.53
C LYS A 163 -17.92 5.41 -5.01
N THR A 164 -18.08 6.50 -4.27
CA THR A 164 -18.00 6.48 -2.80
C THR A 164 -19.29 6.83 -2.08
N SER A 165 -20.34 7.27 -2.76
CA SER A 165 -21.55 7.85 -2.13
C SER A 165 -22.19 6.99 -1.04
N ASN A 166 -22.20 5.67 -1.20
CA ASN A 166 -22.84 4.72 -0.28
C ASN A 166 -21.85 3.88 0.53
N LEU A 167 -20.57 4.26 0.55
CA LEU A 167 -19.54 3.51 1.29
C LEU A 167 -19.36 4.05 2.70
N TYR A 168 -19.22 3.13 3.65
CA TYR A 168 -18.75 3.43 5.01
C TYR A 168 -17.33 4.02 4.96
N LEU A 169 -16.98 4.85 5.95
CA LEU A 169 -15.64 5.46 6.01
C LEU A 169 -14.55 4.39 6.06
N ASN A 170 -14.75 3.33 6.82
CA ASN A 170 -13.81 2.21 6.88
C ASN A 170 -13.70 1.45 5.54
N SER A 171 -14.78 1.36 4.77
CA SER A 171 -14.73 0.77 3.42
C SER A 171 -13.94 1.63 2.45
N ILE A 172 -14.05 2.97 2.56
CA ILE A 172 -13.24 3.90 1.77
C ILE A 172 -11.76 3.74 2.12
N THR A 173 -11.39 3.77 3.41
CA THR A 173 -9.99 3.66 3.83
C THR A 173 -9.38 2.31 3.44
N THR A 174 -10.09 1.20 3.66
CA THR A 174 -9.65 -0.14 3.26
C THR A 174 -9.48 -0.25 1.74
N THR A 175 -10.41 0.30 0.96
CA THR A 175 -10.32 0.29 -0.52
C THR A 175 -9.13 1.12 -1.00
N LEU A 176 -8.92 2.30 -0.43
CA LEU A 176 -7.76 3.13 -0.76
C LEU A 176 -6.46 2.40 -0.43
N MET A 177 -6.35 1.80 0.76
CA MET A 177 -5.16 1.07 1.18
C MET A 177 -4.85 -0.13 0.28
N SER A 178 -5.87 -0.91 -0.07
CA SER A 178 -5.73 -2.16 -0.84
C SER A 178 -5.59 -1.95 -2.35
N LYS A 179 -6.22 -0.91 -2.93
CA LYS A 179 -6.24 -0.71 -4.38
C LYS A 179 -5.45 0.49 -4.88
N ILE A 180 -5.33 1.56 -4.08
CA ILE A 180 -4.68 2.80 -4.50
C ILE A 180 -3.26 2.86 -3.94
N ILE A 181 -3.12 2.74 -2.62
CA ILE A 181 -1.83 2.82 -1.94
C ILE A 181 -0.94 1.61 -2.27
N SER A 182 -1.53 0.48 -2.67
CA SER A 182 -0.78 -0.69 -3.13
C SER A 182 -0.06 -0.48 -4.47
N LEU A 183 -0.59 0.36 -5.37
CA LEU A 183 -0.02 0.59 -6.71
C LEU A 183 1.42 1.09 -6.68
N PRO A 184 1.79 2.13 -5.89
CA PRO A 184 3.16 2.61 -5.84
C PRO A 184 4.08 1.70 -5.02
N ARG A 185 3.58 0.75 -4.21
CA ARG A 185 4.45 -0.07 -3.32
C ARG A 185 5.50 -0.84 -4.11
N TYR A 186 5.05 -1.50 -5.18
CA TYR A 186 5.96 -2.24 -6.04
C TYR A 186 7.00 -1.31 -6.68
N ALA A 187 6.57 -0.17 -7.22
CA ALA A 187 7.48 0.82 -7.79
C ALA A 187 8.53 1.32 -6.78
N CYS A 188 8.12 1.61 -5.54
CA CYS A 188 9.05 2.02 -4.48
C CYS A 188 10.05 0.92 -4.12
N SER A 189 9.67 -0.36 -4.22
CA SER A 189 10.52 -1.50 -3.84
C SER A 189 11.82 -1.63 -4.65
N PHE A 190 11.89 -1.04 -5.84
CA PHE A 190 13.08 -1.05 -6.70
C PHE A 190 13.50 0.36 -7.14
N ASN A 191 13.10 1.40 -6.38
CA ASN A 191 13.38 2.80 -6.70
C ASN A 191 12.86 3.25 -8.10
N GLY A 192 11.76 2.65 -8.55
CA GLY A 192 11.12 2.92 -9.85
C GLY A 192 10.16 4.11 -9.87
N ILE A 193 10.15 4.92 -8.82
CA ILE A 193 9.33 6.14 -8.72
C ILE A 193 10.03 7.15 -7.82
N ASN A 194 10.02 8.43 -8.21
CA ASN A 194 10.59 9.50 -7.40
C ASN A 194 9.59 10.03 -6.34
N LYS A 195 10.14 10.59 -5.26
CA LYS A 195 9.37 11.19 -4.17
C LYS A 195 8.37 12.26 -4.64
N ASN A 196 8.78 13.16 -5.54
CA ASN A 196 7.92 14.22 -6.07
C ASN A 196 6.63 13.70 -6.73
N SER A 197 6.70 12.52 -7.37
CA SER A 197 5.53 11.87 -7.97
C SER A 197 4.60 11.32 -6.89
N LEU A 198 5.15 10.78 -5.80
CA LEU A 198 4.37 10.33 -4.65
C LEU A 198 3.76 11.51 -3.89
N ASP A 199 4.44 12.66 -3.79
CA ASP A 199 3.87 13.88 -3.19
C ASP A 199 2.63 14.36 -3.97
N LYS A 200 2.63 14.18 -5.31
CA LYS A 200 1.42 14.40 -6.13
C LYS A 200 0.32 13.38 -5.80
N ALA A 201 0.67 12.11 -5.60
CA ALA A 201 -0.28 11.09 -5.16
C ALA A 201 -0.89 11.41 -3.78
N ASP A 202 -0.11 11.96 -2.84
CA ASP A 202 -0.62 12.42 -1.54
C ASP A 202 -1.74 13.45 -1.71
N ILE A 203 -1.55 14.42 -2.63
CA ILE A 203 -2.54 15.44 -2.94
C ILE A 203 -3.79 14.81 -3.58
N MET A 204 -3.61 13.91 -4.56
CA MET A 204 -4.72 13.23 -5.23
C MET A 204 -5.56 12.41 -4.24
N VAL A 205 -4.92 11.60 -3.40
CA VAL A 205 -5.58 10.79 -2.37
C VAL A 205 -6.29 11.68 -1.35
N ALA A 206 -5.65 12.74 -0.87
CA ALA A 206 -6.26 13.66 0.09
C ALA A 206 -7.50 14.36 -0.50
N ASN A 207 -7.43 14.83 -1.73
CA ASN A 207 -8.56 15.48 -2.40
C ASN A 207 -9.70 14.52 -2.68
N PHE A 208 -9.39 13.28 -3.09
CA PHE A 208 -10.39 12.24 -3.23
C PHE A 208 -11.10 11.96 -1.92
N VAL A 209 -10.35 11.80 -0.82
CA VAL A 209 -10.93 11.55 0.52
C VAL A 209 -11.84 12.69 0.94
N ARG A 210 -11.40 13.95 0.81
CA ARG A 210 -12.23 15.14 1.09
C ARG A 210 -13.55 15.12 0.32
N LYS A 211 -13.50 14.90 -0.99
CA LYS A 211 -14.71 14.76 -1.82
C LYS A 211 -15.57 13.58 -1.36
N ALA A 212 -14.93 12.44 -1.08
CA ALA A 212 -15.60 11.22 -0.69
C ALA A 212 -16.32 11.35 0.66
N ILE A 213 -15.88 12.21 1.57
CA ILE A 213 -16.53 12.40 2.88
C ILE A 213 -17.40 13.66 2.94
N GLY A 214 -17.46 14.45 1.87
CA GLY A 214 -18.26 15.68 1.82
C GLY A 214 -17.61 16.86 2.56
N LEU A 215 -16.28 16.86 2.65
CA LEU A 215 -15.50 17.95 3.22
C LEU A 215 -14.70 18.68 2.14
N ASP A 216 -14.40 19.94 2.42
CA ASP A 216 -13.63 20.81 1.55
C ASP A 216 -12.12 20.76 1.89
N TYR A 217 -11.34 21.63 1.27
CA TYR A 217 -9.88 21.71 1.44
C TYR A 217 -9.43 22.13 2.86
N THR A 218 -10.35 22.60 3.71
CA THR A 218 -10.04 22.95 5.11
C THR A 218 -9.71 21.72 5.96
N LEU A 219 -10.08 20.51 5.53
CA LEU A 219 -9.66 19.30 6.22
C LEU A 219 -8.15 19.08 6.00
N SER A 220 -7.40 19.12 7.10
CA SER A 220 -5.96 18.89 7.10
C SER A 220 -5.60 17.49 6.60
N LYS A 221 -4.49 17.38 5.86
CA LYS A 221 -3.89 16.09 5.48
C LYS A 221 -3.51 15.26 6.71
N SER A 222 -3.25 15.91 7.86
CA SER A 222 -3.05 15.24 9.15
C SER A 222 -4.23 14.35 9.54
N VAL A 223 -5.46 14.82 9.36
CA VAL A 223 -6.65 13.99 9.64
C VAL A 223 -6.76 12.80 8.67
N ILE A 224 -6.21 12.91 7.46
CA ILE A 224 -6.31 11.85 6.46
C ILE A 224 -5.28 10.75 6.69
N PHE A 225 -4.01 11.12 6.90
CA PHE A 225 -2.92 10.14 6.92
C PHE A 225 -2.48 9.69 8.33
N ASN A 226 -2.91 10.39 9.38
CA ASN A 226 -2.52 10.04 10.73
C ASN A 226 -3.30 8.83 11.30
N CYS A 227 -2.84 8.27 12.41
CA CYS A 227 -3.38 7.07 13.04
C CYS A 227 -4.81 7.31 13.58
N LYS A 228 -5.65 6.26 13.55
CA LYS A 228 -7.01 6.26 14.09
C LYS A 228 -7.05 6.54 15.60
N GLN A 229 -6.03 6.14 16.35
CA GLN A 229 -5.92 6.38 17.81
C GLN A 229 -5.83 7.87 18.13
N ILE A 230 -5.21 8.63 17.24
CA ILE A 230 -5.22 10.09 17.26
C ILE A 230 -6.09 10.61 16.12
N GLY A 231 -7.25 9.98 15.91
CA GLY A 231 -8.39 10.45 15.11
C GLY A 231 -8.12 10.84 13.66
N GLY A 232 -7.03 10.33 13.09
CA GLY A 232 -6.87 10.29 11.65
C GLY A 232 -7.61 9.11 11.01
N LEU A 233 -7.67 9.07 9.68
CA LEU A 233 -8.29 7.96 8.94
C LEU A 233 -7.43 6.70 8.85
N GLY A 234 -6.16 6.78 9.27
CA GLY A 234 -5.21 5.67 9.25
C GLY A 234 -4.71 5.31 7.85
N ILE A 235 -4.95 6.15 6.84
CA ILE A 235 -4.47 5.92 5.47
C ILE A 235 -2.96 6.14 5.45
N THR A 236 -2.17 5.21 4.91
CA THR A 236 -0.75 5.43 4.68
C THR A 236 -0.58 6.46 3.56
N ARG A 237 0.16 7.53 3.87
CA ARG A 237 0.54 8.55 2.89
C ARG A 237 1.42 7.91 1.80
N PRO A 238 1.09 8.04 0.50
CA PRO A 238 1.89 7.49 -0.59
C PRO A 238 3.39 7.83 -0.53
N SER A 239 3.76 9.07 -0.23
CA SER A 239 5.17 9.49 -0.14
C SER A 239 5.96 8.78 0.96
N THR A 240 5.31 8.32 2.03
CA THR A 240 5.95 7.53 3.10
C THR A 240 6.44 6.17 2.58
N LEU A 241 5.82 5.62 1.54
CA LEU A 241 6.28 4.39 0.89
C LEU A 241 7.66 4.53 0.25
N PHE A 242 8.09 5.76 -0.07
CA PHE A 242 9.41 6.04 -0.60
C PHE A 242 10.52 5.67 0.39
N SER A 243 10.24 5.72 1.70
CA SER A 243 11.19 5.27 2.73
C SER A 243 10.90 3.84 3.19
N ILE A 244 9.63 3.46 3.32
CA ILE A 244 9.23 2.14 3.86
C ILE A 244 9.61 0.99 2.91
N GLU A 245 9.24 1.08 1.63
CA GLU A 245 9.32 -0.10 0.76
C GLU A 245 10.75 -0.49 0.37
N PRO A 246 11.70 0.45 0.13
CA PRO A 246 13.09 0.09 -0.12
C PRO A 246 13.73 -0.70 1.03
N ILE A 247 13.62 -0.21 2.27
CA ILE A 247 14.20 -0.88 3.44
C ILE A 247 13.53 -2.24 3.70
N CYS A 248 12.20 -2.32 3.56
CA CYS A 248 11.48 -3.59 3.68
C CYS A 248 11.90 -4.57 2.58
N THR A 249 12.24 -4.08 1.40
CA THR A 249 12.74 -4.91 0.29
C THR A 249 14.12 -5.42 0.59
N ALA A 250 15.03 -4.59 1.09
CA ALA A 250 16.35 -5.00 1.53
C ALA A 250 16.27 -6.13 2.58
N VAL A 251 15.41 -5.99 3.61
CA VAL A 251 15.17 -7.04 4.62
C VAL A 251 14.70 -8.35 3.97
N ARG A 252 13.79 -8.29 2.98
CA ARG A 252 13.36 -9.50 2.25
C ARG A 252 14.50 -10.12 1.44
N LEU A 253 15.39 -9.30 0.86
CA LEU A 253 16.52 -9.78 0.08
C LEU A 253 17.59 -10.43 0.97
N PHE A 254 17.92 -9.85 2.12
CA PHE A 254 18.84 -10.44 3.11
C PHE A 254 18.35 -11.78 3.66
N ASN A 255 17.04 -11.98 3.70
CA ASN A 255 16.41 -13.21 4.18
C ASN A 255 15.81 -14.05 3.05
N SER A 256 16.26 -13.85 1.81
CA SER A 256 15.78 -14.63 0.66
C SER A 256 16.15 -16.11 0.84
N SER A 257 15.23 -17.00 0.46
CA SER A 257 15.51 -18.44 0.36
C SER A 257 16.53 -18.77 -0.72
N SER A 258 16.69 -17.89 -1.71
CA SER A 258 17.75 -17.99 -2.71
C SER A 258 19.08 -17.52 -2.12
N THR A 259 20.02 -18.46 -1.96
CA THR A 259 21.39 -18.17 -1.52
C THR A 259 22.08 -17.14 -2.42
N ILE A 260 21.83 -17.18 -3.73
CA ILE A 260 22.35 -16.20 -4.70
C ILE A 260 21.85 -14.79 -4.35
N THR A 261 20.53 -14.63 -4.21
CA THR A 261 19.91 -13.33 -3.91
C THR A 261 20.38 -12.79 -2.57
N LYS A 262 20.40 -13.65 -1.53
CA LYS A 262 20.89 -13.29 -0.20
C LYS A 262 22.33 -12.79 -0.23
N ASN A 263 23.22 -13.54 -0.88
CA ASN A 263 24.64 -13.20 -0.92
C ASN A 263 24.91 -11.92 -1.72
N ILE A 264 24.21 -11.68 -2.84
CA ILE A 264 24.31 -10.42 -3.59
C ILE A 264 23.82 -9.25 -2.74
N ALA A 265 22.70 -9.42 -2.02
CA ALA A 265 22.16 -8.38 -1.16
C ALA A 265 23.13 -8.01 -0.02
N LEU A 266 23.67 -9.01 0.67
CA LEU A 266 24.67 -8.80 1.73
C LEU A 266 25.96 -8.16 1.19
N ALA A 267 26.43 -8.60 0.02
CA ALA A 267 27.60 -7.99 -0.63
C ALA A 267 27.35 -6.51 -0.98
N ALA A 268 26.20 -6.20 -1.59
CA ALA A 268 25.84 -4.82 -1.93
C ALA A 268 25.65 -3.92 -0.70
N TRP A 269 25.15 -4.48 0.40
CA TRP A 269 25.04 -3.78 1.68
C TRP A 269 26.42 -3.45 2.27
N ASN A 270 27.31 -4.44 2.32
CA ASN A 270 28.63 -4.30 2.96
C ASN A 270 29.65 -3.54 2.10
N ASP A 271 29.50 -3.55 0.77
CA ASP A 271 30.38 -2.83 -0.13
C ASP A 271 30.06 -1.32 -0.12
N LEU A 272 30.95 -0.53 0.48
CA LEU A 272 30.85 0.94 0.53
C LEU A 272 31.15 1.61 -0.81
N THR A 273 31.83 0.90 -1.72
CA THR A 273 32.17 1.41 -3.06
C THR A 273 31.07 1.13 -4.09
N PHE A 274 30.14 0.23 -3.75
CA PHE A 274 29.01 -0.12 -4.61
C PHE A 274 27.98 1.02 -4.68
N ASN A 275 28.15 1.88 -5.68
CA ASN A 275 27.32 3.06 -5.91
C ASN A 275 26.09 2.72 -6.77
N GLU A 276 25.09 2.08 -6.16
CA GLU A 276 23.82 1.76 -6.82
C GLU A 276 22.65 2.53 -6.16
N PRO A 277 21.77 3.21 -6.92
CA PRO A 277 20.74 4.09 -6.37
C PRO A 277 19.82 3.46 -5.32
N PHE A 278 19.38 2.21 -5.51
CA PHE A 278 18.51 1.54 -4.54
C PHE A 278 19.27 1.29 -3.22
N TRP A 279 20.47 0.71 -3.26
CA TRP A 279 21.24 0.44 -2.03
C TRP A 279 21.69 1.70 -1.31
N ASN A 280 22.08 2.74 -2.04
CA ASN A 280 22.37 4.06 -1.44
C ASN A 280 21.17 4.60 -0.68
N HIS A 281 19.97 4.48 -1.27
CA HIS A 281 18.74 4.92 -0.63
C HIS A 281 18.42 4.12 0.64
N VAL A 282 18.58 2.78 0.60
CA VAL A 282 18.42 1.91 1.77
C VAL A 282 19.43 2.28 2.89
N LYS A 283 20.71 2.46 2.56
CA LYS A 283 21.76 2.88 3.50
C LYS A 283 21.44 4.23 4.15
N ASN A 284 20.97 5.20 3.35
CA ASN A 284 20.56 6.51 3.84
C ASN A 284 19.39 6.42 4.82
N ILE A 285 18.37 5.60 4.53
CA ILE A 285 17.23 5.39 5.43
C ILE A 285 17.70 4.78 6.76
N ALA A 286 18.52 3.73 6.71
CA ALA A 286 19.04 3.08 7.91
C ALA A 286 19.88 4.05 8.76
N ALA A 287 20.78 4.82 8.12
CA ALA A 287 21.60 5.81 8.80
C ALA A 287 20.77 6.92 9.47
N GLN A 288 19.72 7.41 8.81
CA GLN A 288 18.82 8.43 9.37
C GLN A 288 18.07 7.97 10.62
N ASN A 289 17.89 6.66 10.80
CA ASN A 289 17.19 6.08 11.94
C ASN A 289 18.14 5.39 12.93
N ASN A 290 19.46 5.58 12.79
CA ASN A 290 20.49 4.91 13.60
C ASN A 290 20.34 3.38 13.63
N TRP A 291 19.98 2.79 12.49
CA TRP A 291 19.80 1.35 12.38
C TRP A 291 21.06 0.67 11.85
N SER A 292 21.38 -0.48 12.46
CA SER A 292 22.43 -1.38 11.98
C SER A 292 21.83 -2.73 11.60
N LEU A 293 22.44 -3.42 10.63
CA LEU A 293 22.01 -4.75 10.22
C LEU A 293 22.70 -5.80 11.08
N GLN A 294 21.94 -6.65 11.75
CA GLN A 294 22.45 -7.76 12.56
C GLN A 294 21.78 -9.08 12.19
N TYR A 295 22.45 -10.20 12.49
CA TYR A 295 21.90 -11.53 12.35
C TYR A 295 21.42 -12.03 13.71
N ILE A 296 20.10 -12.10 13.90
CA ILE A 296 19.43 -12.40 15.17
C ILE A 296 18.33 -13.44 14.88
N ASP A 297 18.22 -14.47 15.70
CA ASP A 297 17.20 -15.52 15.59
C ASP A 297 17.08 -16.10 14.16
N GLU A 298 18.23 -16.50 13.62
CA GLU A 298 18.38 -17.07 12.28
C GLU A 298 18.01 -16.14 11.10
N ARG A 299 17.83 -14.84 11.35
CA ARG A 299 17.43 -13.86 10.34
C ARG A 299 18.22 -12.57 10.41
N HIS A 300 18.41 -11.93 9.26
CA HIS A 300 18.95 -10.58 9.20
C HIS A 300 17.85 -9.57 9.52
N SER A 301 18.05 -8.78 10.55
CA SER A 301 17.12 -7.73 10.99
C SER A 301 17.87 -6.43 11.18
N PHE A 302 17.19 -5.32 10.92
CA PHE A 302 17.68 -4.04 11.40
C PHE A 302 17.44 -3.98 12.91
N VAL A 303 18.40 -3.41 13.64
CA VAL A 303 18.28 -3.10 15.05
C VAL A 303 18.54 -1.62 15.28
N ASN A 304 17.92 -1.07 16.32
CA ASN A 304 18.18 0.30 16.77
C ASN A 304 19.49 0.41 17.57
N GLU A 305 19.77 1.61 18.09
CA GLU A 305 20.96 1.90 18.91
C GLU A 305 21.04 1.09 20.22
N TYR A 306 19.95 0.45 20.63
CA TYR A 306 19.86 -0.44 21.80
C TYR A 306 19.86 -1.92 21.41
N GLU A 307 20.28 -2.25 20.18
CA GLU A 307 20.34 -3.62 19.64
C GLU A 307 18.99 -4.35 19.63
N THR A 308 17.89 -3.60 19.69
CA THR A 308 16.54 -4.17 19.65
C THR A 308 16.09 -4.29 18.19
N PRO A 309 15.60 -5.47 17.75
CA PRO A 309 15.04 -5.64 16.42
C PRO A 309 13.91 -4.65 16.13
N VAL A 310 13.99 -3.98 14.98
CA VAL A 310 12.97 -3.04 14.53
C VAL A 310 12.07 -3.66 13.47
N ASP A 311 10.80 -3.27 13.44
CA ASP A 311 9.94 -3.43 12.27
C ASP A 311 10.01 -2.15 11.44
N PRO A 312 10.76 -2.12 10.33
CA PRO A 312 10.99 -0.89 9.58
C PRO A 312 9.71 -0.24 9.07
N ARG A 313 8.68 -1.03 8.75
CA ARG A 313 7.42 -0.49 8.26
C ARG A 313 6.67 0.23 9.36
N THR A 314 6.55 -0.40 10.53
CA THR A 314 5.82 0.18 11.66
C THR A 314 6.53 1.42 12.18
N GLU A 315 7.85 1.36 12.33
CA GLU A 315 8.64 2.47 12.88
C GLU A 315 8.67 3.69 11.95
N LEU A 316 8.97 3.51 10.66
CA LEU A 316 8.96 4.62 9.69
C LEU A 316 7.55 5.23 9.51
N LEU A 317 6.51 4.41 9.57
CA LEU A 317 5.13 4.91 9.51
C LEU A 317 4.80 5.75 10.76
N ASN A 318 5.24 5.32 11.95
CA ASN A 318 5.06 6.08 13.18
C ASN A 318 5.86 7.38 13.17
N ASN A 319 7.10 7.36 12.65
CA ASN A 319 7.94 8.54 12.49
C ASN A 319 7.33 9.55 11.53
N ASP A 320 6.82 9.12 10.36
CA ASP A 320 6.10 10.03 9.45
C ASP A 320 4.85 10.63 10.12
N ARG A 321 4.08 9.81 10.85
CA ARG A 321 2.88 10.26 11.55
C ARG A 321 3.16 11.20 12.72
N SER A 322 4.30 11.06 13.41
CA SER A 322 4.68 11.94 14.53
C SER A 322 4.98 13.37 14.08
N THR A 323 5.44 13.54 12.82
CA THR A 323 5.62 14.87 12.22
C THR A 323 4.30 15.58 11.88
N MET A 324 3.19 14.85 11.86
CA MET A 324 1.88 15.38 11.50
C MET A 324 1.13 15.83 12.76
N SER A 325 1.14 17.13 13.06
CA SER A 325 0.22 17.68 14.05
C SER A 325 -1.18 17.85 13.47
N ILE A 326 -2.19 17.50 14.25
CA ILE A 326 -3.58 17.87 13.96
C ILE A 326 -3.85 19.15 14.75
N SER A 327 -3.51 20.31 14.19
CA SER A 327 -3.91 21.60 14.74
C SER A 327 -5.04 22.19 13.88
N GLY A 328 -6.18 22.49 14.54
CA GLY A 328 -7.37 23.09 13.93
C GLY A 328 -8.24 22.11 13.13
N LEU A 329 -9.51 21.98 13.54
CA LEU A 329 -10.55 21.10 12.95
C LEU A 329 -10.40 19.61 13.22
N GLY A 330 -9.51 19.24 14.14
CA GLY A 330 -9.42 17.94 14.77
C GLY A 330 -8.74 18.06 16.13
N ILE A 331 -9.33 18.90 16.99
CA ILE A 331 -8.69 19.36 18.22
C ILE A 331 -8.62 18.22 19.21
N LEU A 332 -7.38 17.86 19.49
CA LEU A 332 -7.00 16.93 20.52
C LEU A 332 -7.34 17.54 21.89
N ASP A 333 -7.69 16.71 22.85
CA ASP A 333 -7.79 17.14 24.24
C ASP A 333 -6.42 17.63 24.76
N HIS A 334 -6.39 18.10 26.00
CA HIS A 334 -5.17 18.55 26.69
C HIS A 334 -3.98 17.57 26.62
N ASN A 335 -4.23 16.27 26.40
CA ASN A 335 -3.19 15.24 26.28
C ASN A 335 -2.73 15.01 24.84
N ARG A 336 -3.16 15.84 23.88
CA ARG A 336 -2.91 15.63 22.44
C ARG A 336 -3.48 14.29 21.95
N THR A 337 -4.55 13.79 22.58
CA THR A 337 -5.31 12.64 22.12
C THR A 337 -6.67 13.07 21.60
N TRP A 338 -7.22 12.35 20.63
CA TRP A 338 -8.62 12.61 20.28
C TRP A 338 -9.52 12.24 21.44
N HIS A 339 -10.63 12.97 21.54
CA HIS A 339 -11.66 12.51 22.45
C HIS A 339 -12.12 11.12 22.05
N PRO A 340 -12.29 10.20 23.02
CA PRO A 340 -12.80 8.86 22.76
C PRO A 340 -14.09 8.83 21.91
N CYS A 341 -14.94 9.87 21.94
CA CYS A 341 -16.09 9.98 21.02
C CYS A 341 -15.76 10.06 19.52
N THR A 342 -14.68 10.74 19.15
CA THR A 342 -14.21 10.75 17.75
C THR A 342 -13.71 9.36 17.39
N ILE A 343 -13.04 8.67 18.33
CA ILE A 343 -12.55 7.32 18.10
C ILE A 343 -13.73 6.33 17.93
N SER A 344 -14.76 6.49 18.76
CA SER A 344 -15.98 5.67 18.84
C SER A 344 -16.76 5.59 17.53
N PHE A 345 -16.92 6.70 16.80
CA PHE A 345 -17.70 6.65 15.57
C PHE A 345 -17.00 5.88 14.43
N TRP A 346 -15.66 5.80 14.42
CA TRP A 346 -14.93 5.10 13.36
C TRP A 346 -15.23 3.60 13.32
N SER A 347 -15.52 3.03 14.49
CA SER A 347 -15.79 1.60 14.69
C SER A 347 -17.29 1.28 14.77
N ASN A 348 -18.16 2.28 14.68
CA ASN A 348 -19.61 2.09 14.82
C ASN A 348 -20.25 1.72 13.46
N TYR A 349 -20.50 0.42 13.27
CA TYR A 349 -21.14 -0.12 12.07
C TYR A 349 -22.66 0.04 12.04
N SER A 350 -23.30 0.35 13.17
CA SER A 350 -24.75 0.56 13.28
C SER A 350 -25.19 1.89 12.67
N LEU A 351 -24.28 2.87 12.54
CA LEU A 351 -24.51 4.12 11.83
C LEU A 351 -24.60 3.89 10.31
N LYS A 352 -25.59 4.46 9.63
CA LYS A 352 -25.61 4.44 8.16
C LYS A 352 -24.42 5.25 7.57
N PRO A 353 -23.96 4.97 6.33
CA PRO A 353 -22.82 5.67 5.74
C PRO A 353 -22.92 7.20 5.73
N PHE A 354 -24.11 7.74 5.47
CA PHE A 354 -24.32 9.19 5.50
C PHE A 354 -24.25 9.76 6.93
N GLN A 355 -24.70 9.00 7.94
CA GLN A 355 -24.63 9.39 9.34
C GLN A 355 -23.18 9.49 9.80
N GLN A 356 -22.33 8.51 9.44
CA GLN A 356 -20.88 8.59 9.72
C GLN A 356 -20.24 9.85 9.14
N ARG A 357 -20.58 10.21 7.90
CA ARG A 357 -20.05 11.42 7.23
C ARG A 357 -20.55 12.69 7.89
N LEU A 358 -21.85 12.77 8.17
CA LEU A 358 -22.46 13.93 8.81
C LEU A 358 -21.86 14.18 10.19
N LEU A 359 -21.73 13.12 11.00
CA LEU A 359 -21.09 13.18 12.31
C LEU A 359 -19.63 13.63 12.16
N PHE A 360 -18.88 12.98 11.27
CA PHE A 360 -17.48 13.35 11.01
C PHE A 360 -17.34 14.83 10.66
N THR A 361 -18.11 15.31 9.67
CA THR A 361 -18.11 16.69 9.22
C THR A 361 -18.46 17.67 10.34
N HIS A 362 -19.51 17.41 11.11
CA HIS A 362 -19.95 18.35 12.15
C HIS A 362 -19.00 18.38 13.35
N LEU A 363 -18.47 17.23 13.79
CA LEU A 363 -17.49 17.16 14.87
C LEU A 363 -16.19 17.90 14.52
N HIS A 364 -15.81 17.90 13.23
CA HIS A 364 -14.64 18.63 12.74
C HIS A 364 -14.91 20.12 12.46
N LYS A 365 -16.17 20.53 12.25
CA LYS A 365 -16.54 21.92 11.91
C LYS A 365 -17.06 22.77 13.08
N ALA A 366 -17.47 22.19 14.20
CA ALA A 366 -18.02 22.94 15.35
C ALA A 366 -17.09 24.08 15.81
N GLU A 367 -17.63 25.28 16.00
CA GLU A 367 -16.87 26.53 16.10
C GLU A 367 -16.50 26.85 17.56
N ILE A 368 -17.39 26.64 18.53
CA ILE A 368 -17.07 26.83 19.95
C ILE A 368 -16.10 25.75 20.44
N LEU A 369 -16.16 24.54 19.89
CA LEU A 369 -15.16 23.48 20.14
C LEU A 369 -13.75 23.90 19.71
N ARG A 370 -13.62 24.85 18.76
CA ARG A 370 -12.31 25.36 18.33
C ARG A 370 -11.63 26.25 19.34
N ASN A 371 -12.41 26.85 20.23
CA ASN A 371 -11.93 27.80 21.21
C ASN A 371 -11.48 27.13 22.52
N PHE A 372 -11.67 25.81 22.67
CA PHE A 372 -11.19 25.05 23.82
C PHE A 372 -9.89 24.31 23.46
N GLY A 373 -8.81 24.53 24.23
CA GLY A 373 -7.47 24.05 23.92
C GLY A 373 -6.41 24.53 24.91
N LYS A 374 -5.11 24.50 24.53
CA LYS A 374 -3.97 24.90 25.40
C LYS A 374 -4.15 26.30 26.00
N ASP A 375 -4.83 27.20 25.27
CA ASP A 375 -5.05 28.59 25.66
C ASP A 375 -6.25 28.77 26.60
N TYR A 376 -7.11 27.74 26.76
CA TYR A 376 -8.31 27.76 27.59
C TYR A 376 -8.53 26.40 28.30
N PRO A 377 -7.71 26.05 29.31
CA PRO A 377 -7.77 24.75 29.98
C PRO A 377 -9.07 24.52 30.78
N ASN A 378 -9.72 25.61 31.20
CA ASN A 378 -11.00 25.59 31.91
C ASN A 378 -12.05 26.40 31.13
N CYS A 379 -13.32 25.99 31.23
CA CYS A 379 -14.44 26.75 30.70
C CYS A 379 -14.59 28.05 31.49
N HIS A 380 -14.56 29.20 30.81
CA HIS A 380 -14.67 30.52 31.45
C HIS A 380 -16.04 30.79 32.09
N ILE A 381 -17.08 29.99 31.77
CA ILE A 381 -18.41 30.08 32.39
C ILE A 381 -18.60 29.03 33.48
N CYS A 382 -18.19 27.78 33.23
CA CYS A 382 -18.45 26.67 34.16
C CYS A 382 -17.33 26.47 35.19
N ASN A 383 -16.17 27.10 35.00
CA ASN A 383 -14.94 26.93 35.78
C ASN A 383 -14.47 25.45 35.94
N THR A 384 -14.95 24.57 35.07
CA THR A 384 -14.57 23.16 34.98
C THR A 384 -13.54 22.98 33.87
N LYS A 385 -12.75 21.90 33.94
CA LYS A 385 -11.82 21.53 32.88
C LYS A 385 -12.57 21.46 31.55
N ALA A 386 -12.11 22.21 30.56
CA ALA A 386 -12.72 22.28 29.23
C ALA A 386 -12.38 21.02 28.42
N ASN A 387 -12.87 19.87 28.86
CA ASN A 387 -12.80 18.62 28.13
C ASN A 387 -14.11 18.36 27.39
N TRP A 388 -14.07 17.45 26.43
CA TRP A 388 -15.22 17.11 25.60
C TRP A 388 -16.38 16.54 26.40
N GLU A 389 -16.13 15.72 27.42
CA GLU A 389 -17.20 15.22 28.30
C GLU A 389 -17.97 16.39 28.93
N HIS A 390 -17.27 17.37 29.50
CA HIS A 390 -17.87 18.59 30.02
C HIS A 390 -18.66 19.32 28.94
N VAL A 391 -18.06 19.55 27.76
CA VAL A 391 -18.71 20.26 26.66
C VAL A 391 -20.06 19.61 26.30
N PHE A 392 -20.08 18.30 26.08
CA PHE A 392 -21.26 17.59 25.56
C PHE A 392 -22.30 17.19 26.61
N THR A 393 -22.02 17.33 27.91
CA THR A 393 -22.92 16.90 28.99
C THR A 393 -23.40 18.03 29.89
N SER A 394 -22.50 18.92 30.32
CA SER A 394 -22.73 19.82 31.45
C SER A 394 -22.37 21.28 31.18
N CYS A 395 -21.79 21.60 30.02
CA CYS A 395 -21.36 22.94 29.68
C CYS A 395 -22.53 23.83 29.23
N THR A 396 -22.87 24.83 30.04
CA THR A 396 -23.93 25.80 29.74
C THR A 396 -23.60 26.67 28.52
N MET A 397 -22.32 27.01 28.32
CA MET A 397 -21.80 27.71 27.14
C MET A 397 -22.09 26.98 25.83
N CYS A 398 -21.91 25.66 25.82
CA CYS A 398 -22.00 24.87 24.61
C CYS A 398 -23.42 24.39 24.32
N GLY A 399 -24.34 24.53 25.27
CA GLY A 399 -25.70 23.99 25.19
C GLY A 399 -26.47 24.43 23.92
N LEU A 400 -26.32 25.69 23.49
CA LEU A 400 -26.97 26.19 22.27
C LEU A 400 -26.40 25.59 20.98
N GLU A 401 -25.06 25.51 20.85
CA GLU A 401 -24.44 24.90 19.67
C GLU A 401 -24.68 23.39 19.63
N ILE A 402 -24.65 22.73 20.79
CA ILE A 402 -24.97 21.29 20.91
C ILE A 402 -26.42 21.02 20.55
N LYS A 403 -27.37 21.86 20.98
CA LYS A 403 -28.78 21.74 20.59
C LYS A 403 -28.95 21.94 19.08
N SER A 404 -28.25 22.91 18.50
CA SER A 404 -28.20 23.11 17.04
C SER A 404 -27.61 21.91 16.31
N LEU A 405 -26.53 21.33 16.84
CA LEU A 405 -25.88 20.13 16.32
C LEU A 405 -26.83 18.92 16.32
N TYR A 406 -27.47 18.63 17.45
CA TYR A 406 -28.45 17.55 17.56
C TYR A 406 -29.65 17.77 16.63
N THR A 407 -30.15 19.00 16.52
CA THR A 407 -31.24 19.34 15.58
C THR A 407 -30.85 19.01 14.13
N LYS A 408 -29.61 19.30 13.73
CA LYS A 408 -29.11 18.95 12.38
C LYS A 408 -29.00 17.44 12.18
N TRP A 409 -28.54 16.70 13.20
CA TRP A 409 -28.47 15.23 13.15
C TRP A 409 -29.86 14.60 13.07
N ASP A 410 -30.83 15.13 13.81
CA ASP A 410 -32.21 14.67 13.82
C ASP A 410 -32.89 14.90 12.48
N ASN A 411 -32.84 16.13 11.97
CA ASN A 411 -33.40 16.48 10.66
C ASN A 411 -32.83 15.59 9.55
N SER A 412 -31.53 15.30 9.60
CA SER A 412 -30.89 14.43 8.63
C SER A 412 -31.32 12.97 8.79
N SER A 413 -31.40 12.47 10.03
CA SER A 413 -31.82 11.09 10.30
C SER A 413 -33.28 10.86 9.90
N LEU A 414 -34.16 11.82 10.18
CA LEU A 414 -35.55 11.83 9.72
C LEU A 414 -35.65 11.84 8.19
N LYS A 415 -34.90 12.72 7.51
CA LYS A 415 -34.87 12.82 6.04
C LYS A 415 -34.53 11.50 5.35
N PHE A 416 -33.68 10.68 5.96
CA PHE A 416 -33.22 9.40 5.39
C PHE A 416 -33.78 8.17 6.11
N ASN A 417 -34.87 8.34 6.88
CA ASN A 417 -35.52 7.28 7.65
C ASN A 417 -34.50 6.41 8.42
N ALA A 418 -33.71 7.06 9.27
CA ALA A 418 -32.66 6.45 10.08
C ALA A 418 -32.87 6.75 11.57
N PRO A 419 -32.41 5.87 12.48
CA PRO A 419 -32.49 6.13 13.91
C PRO A 419 -31.73 7.40 14.29
N LEU A 420 -32.22 8.09 15.33
CA LEU A 420 -31.55 9.27 15.90
C LEU A 420 -30.24 8.86 16.55
N ILE A 421 -29.31 9.81 16.69
CA ILE A 421 -27.97 9.54 17.25
C ILE A 421 -27.79 10.42 18.48
N ARG A 422 -27.33 9.84 19.59
CA ARG A 422 -27.07 10.56 20.83
C ARG A 422 -25.75 10.13 21.47
N LEU A 423 -25.10 11.10 22.10
CA LEU A 423 -24.00 10.83 23.03
C LEU A 423 -24.57 10.31 24.38
N PRO A 424 -23.74 9.74 25.27
CA PRO A 424 -24.15 8.87 26.39
C PRO A 424 -25.05 9.44 27.49
N SER A 425 -25.52 10.68 27.37
CA SER A 425 -26.35 11.33 28.39
C SER A 425 -27.86 11.07 28.24
N ASN A 426 -28.32 10.42 27.17
CA ASN A 426 -29.75 10.21 26.90
C ASN A 426 -30.13 8.72 26.75
N HIS A 427 -30.96 8.21 27.68
CA HIS A 427 -31.47 6.84 27.71
C HIS A 427 -32.71 6.60 26.81
N SER A 428 -32.76 7.18 25.60
CA SER A 428 -33.88 6.94 24.68
C SER A 428 -33.67 5.65 23.89
N LEU A 429 -34.63 4.72 23.97
CA LEU A 429 -34.64 3.47 23.19
C LEU A 429 -34.72 3.69 21.67
N SER A 430 -35.12 4.89 21.22
CA SER A 430 -35.22 5.24 19.79
C SER A 430 -33.93 5.79 19.17
N CYS A 431 -32.88 5.99 19.98
CA CYS A 431 -31.61 6.54 19.56
C CYS A 431 -30.53 5.45 19.53
N ILE A 432 -29.57 5.56 18.61
CA ILE A 432 -28.30 4.81 18.66
C ILE A 432 -27.39 5.54 19.66
N PRO A 433 -27.09 4.96 20.84
CA PRO A 433 -26.17 5.55 21.79
C PRO A 433 -24.72 5.31 21.34
N MET A 434 -23.89 6.34 21.41
CA MET A 434 -22.45 6.24 21.16
C MET A 434 -21.68 6.41 22.46
N ASP A 435 -21.15 5.33 23.07
CA ASP A 435 -20.34 5.47 24.28
C ASP A 435 -19.03 6.21 23.99
N TRP A 436 -18.55 6.92 25.01
CA TRP A 436 -17.27 7.62 24.98
C TRP A 436 -16.15 6.67 24.58
N ASN A 437 -16.13 5.43 25.06
CA ASN A 437 -15.06 4.45 24.78
C ASN A 437 -15.16 3.67 23.46
N GLY A 438 -16.17 3.94 22.61
CA GLY A 438 -16.32 3.21 21.34
C GLY A 438 -17.22 2.00 21.33
N SER A 439 -17.79 1.61 22.48
CA SER A 439 -18.83 0.58 22.49
C SER A 439 -20.20 1.14 22.08
N ILE A 440 -20.94 0.38 21.29
CA ILE A 440 -22.39 0.54 21.16
C ILE A 440 -22.95 -0.53 22.08
N LYS A 441 -23.75 -0.15 23.07
CA LYS A 441 -24.48 -1.15 23.87
C LYS A 441 -25.57 -1.75 22.99
N ASP A 442 -25.26 -2.85 22.32
CA ASP A 442 -26.23 -3.67 21.56
C ASP A 442 -27.23 -4.41 22.46
N LYS A 443 -27.18 -4.20 23.78
CA LYS A 443 -28.22 -4.70 24.68
C LYS A 443 -29.25 -3.59 24.92
N PRO A 444 -30.54 -3.80 24.61
CA PRO A 444 -31.57 -2.93 25.16
C PRO A 444 -31.37 -2.95 26.67
N LEU A 445 -31.32 -1.76 27.29
CA LEU A 445 -31.44 -1.64 28.74
C LEU A 445 -32.70 -2.42 29.10
N GLN A 446 -32.54 -3.62 29.66
CA GLN A 446 -33.65 -4.34 30.25
C GLN A 446 -34.30 -3.35 31.22
N GLN A 447 -35.60 -3.11 31.02
CA GLN A 447 -36.39 -2.34 31.96
C GLN A 447 -36.07 -2.89 33.35
N LEU A 448 -35.52 -2.04 34.22
CA LEU A 448 -35.52 -2.30 35.65
C LEU A 448 -36.98 -2.54 36.01
N ASP A 449 -37.28 -3.79 36.37
CA ASP A 449 -38.58 -4.18 36.87
C ASP A 449 -38.80 -3.40 38.18
N LEU A 450 -39.66 -2.40 38.12
CA LEU A 450 -40.06 -1.57 39.26
C LEU A 450 -41.18 -2.24 40.07
N SER A 451 -41.34 -3.56 39.96
CA SER A 451 -42.17 -4.33 40.87
C SER A 451 -41.63 -4.19 42.30
N PRO A 452 -42.42 -3.68 43.28
CA PRO A 452 -42.00 -3.70 44.67
C PRO A 452 -41.80 -5.16 45.13
N PRO A 453 -40.81 -5.43 46.00
CA PRO A 453 -40.56 -6.79 46.47
C PRO A 453 -41.81 -7.33 47.15
N ALA A 454 -42.22 -8.54 46.75
CA ALA A 454 -43.31 -9.25 47.38
C ALA A 454 -42.99 -9.44 48.88
N LEU A 455 -43.87 -8.94 49.74
CA LEU A 455 -43.91 -9.27 51.16
C LEU A 455 -44.14 -10.78 51.29
N THR A 456 -43.09 -11.55 51.54
CA THR A 456 -43.23 -12.88 52.10
C THR A 456 -43.35 -12.77 53.61
N THR A 457 -44.58 -12.82 54.09
CA THR A 457 -44.90 -13.26 55.45
C THR A 457 -44.61 -14.76 55.56
N THR A 458 -43.55 -15.12 56.27
CA THR A 458 -43.47 -16.14 57.33
C THR A 458 -42.06 -16.15 57.88
#